data_AF-A0A2I0KVK3-F1
#
_entry.id   AF-A0A2I0KVK3-F1
#
_cell.length_a   1.000
_cell.length_b   1.000
_cell.length_c   1.000
_cell.angle_alpha   90.00
_cell.angle_beta   90.00
_cell.angle_gamma   90.00
#
_symmetry.space_group_name_H-M   'P 1'
#
loop_
_entity.id
_entity.type
_entity.pdbx_description
1 polymer ?
#
loop_
_entity_poly.entity_id
_entity_poly.type
_entity_poly.pdbx_seq_one_letter_code
_entity_poly.pdbx_strand_id
1 'polypeptide(L)' 'MSRPSTAMASLLLLLLFAVAGLSSAARNLDGDVIKLPSESSRFFHNDGDADGDSVETRWAVLIAGSSGFWNYRHQ' A
#
# COMPACT_ATOMS: atom_id res chain seq x y z
N MET A 1 16.43 41.21 -11.70
CA MET A 1 16.24 39.74 -11.74
C MET A 1 17.10 39.14 -12.86
N SER A 2 18.20 38.47 -12.54
CA SER A 2 18.99 37.69 -13.49
C SER A 2 18.25 36.39 -13.84
N ARG A 3 17.94 36.16 -15.11
CA ARG A 3 17.29 34.91 -15.55
C ARG A 3 18.27 33.76 -15.35
N PRO A 4 17.85 32.63 -14.77
CA PRO A 4 18.72 31.46 -14.64
C PRO A 4 19.17 31.01 -16.03
N SER A 5 20.43 30.59 -16.15
CA SER A 5 20.96 30.04 -17.40
C SER A 5 20.21 28.74 -17.73
N THR A 6 20.01 28.47 -19.01
CA THR A 6 19.34 27.25 -19.49
C THR A 6 20.01 25.98 -18.95
N ALA A 7 21.34 25.99 -18.80
CA ALA A 7 22.09 24.91 -18.19
C ALA A 7 21.72 24.67 -16.71
N MET A 8 21.53 25.73 -15.91
CA MET A 8 21.08 25.58 -14.52
C MET A 8 19.65 25.06 -14.45
N ALA A 9 18.77 25.50 -15.35
CA ALA A 9 17.41 25.00 -15.42
C ALA A 9 17.36 23.50 -15.80
N SER A 10 18.17 23.07 -16.77
CA SER A 10 18.29 21.66 -17.16
C SER A 10 18.85 20.80 -16.02
N LEU A 11 19.88 21.27 -15.32
CA LEU A 11 20.45 20.56 -14.17
C LEU A 11 19.44 20.41 -13.04
N LEU A 12 18.69 21.48 -12.73
CA LEU A 12 17.63 21.43 -11.72
C LEU A 12 16.54 20.44 -12.12
N LEU A 13 16.15 20.40 -13.40
CA LEU A 13 15.15 19.47 -13.90
C LEU A 13 15.62 18.00 -13.76
N LEU A 14 16.87 17.72 -14.14
CA LEU A 14 17.47 16.40 -13.99
C LEU A 14 17.55 15.96 -12.52
N LEU A 15 17.90 16.87 -11.62
CA LEU A 15 17.93 16.61 -10.19
C LEU A 15 16.53 16.27 -9.65
N LEU A 16 15.50 17.03 -10.06
CA LEU A 16 14.11 16.76 -9.67
C LEU A 16 13.63 15.39 -10.15
N PHE A 17 13.96 14.99 -11.38
CA PHE A 17 13.64 13.66 -11.91
C PHE A 17 14.35 12.54 -11.15
N ALA A 18 15.63 12.72 -10.81
CA ALA A 18 16.38 11.73 -10.04
C ALA A 18 15.78 11.51 -8.63
N VAL A 19 15.40 12.60 -7.94
CA VAL A 19 14.77 12.54 -6.62
C VAL A 19 13.38 11.90 -6.70
N ALA A 20 12.58 12.25 -7.71
CA ALA A 20 11.27 11.63 -7.94
C ALA A 20 11.39 10.12 -8.16
N GLY A 21 12.37 9.67 -8.96
CA GLY A 21 12.64 8.25 -9.20
C GLY A 21 13.00 7.48 -7.91
N LEU A 22 13.86 8.05 -7.06
CA LEU A 22 14.22 7.45 -5.77
C LEU A 22 13.02 7.33 -4.82
N SER A 23 12.16 8.35 -4.76
CA SER A 23 10.95 8.33 -3.91
C SER A 23 9.91 7.28 -4.32
N SER A 24 9.88 6.91 -5.61
CA SER A 24 8.99 5.86 -6.11
C SER A 24 9.47 4.46 -5.67
N ALA A 25 10.79 4.23 -5.71
CA ALA A 25 11.39 2.97 -5.28
C ALA A 25 11.32 2.78 -3.75
N ALA A 26 11.40 3.87 -2.98
CA ALA A 26 11.32 3.85 -1.51
C ALA A 26 9.92 3.53 -0.94
N ARG A 27 8.87 3.48 -1.78
CA ARG A 27 7.53 3.06 -1.34
C ARG A 27 7.41 1.56 -1.08
N ASN A 28 8.45 0.78 -1.40
CA ASN A 28 8.57 -0.64 -1.08
C ASN A 28 9.39 -0.88 0.21
N LEU A 29 9.30 0.02 1.20
CA LEU A 29 9.96 -0.18 2.48
C LEU A 29 8.93 -0.42 3.56
N ASP A 30 8.98 -1.67 4.04
CA ASP A 30 8.45 -2.22 5.27
C ASP A 30 6.94 -2.15 5.48
N GLY A 31 6.31 -3.27 5.11
CA GLY A 31 4.98 -3.57 5.55
C GLY A 31 4.52 -4.91 5.01
N ASP A 32 5.10 -5.99 5.53
CA ASP A 32 4.50 -7.33 5.61
C ASP A 32 3.20 -7.28 6.45
N VAL A 33 2.29 -6.37 6.09
CA VAL A 33 1.00 -6.13 6.73
C VAL A 33 -0.06 -6.97 6.04
N ILE A 34 0.16 -7.30 4.76
CA ILE A 34 -0.69 -8.23 4.01
C ILE A 34 0.01 -9.58 3.94
N LYS A 35 -0.21 -10.37 4.99
CA LYS A 35 0.21 -11.77 5.05
C LYS A 35 -0.51 -12.59 3.98
N LEU A 36 0.16 -13.60 3.47
CA LEU A 36 -0.46 -14.56 2.54
C LEU A 36 -1.65 -15.25 3.24
N PRO A 37 -2.69 -15.68 2.51
CA PRO A 37 -3.82 -16.42 3.10
C PRO A 37 -3.38 -17.66 3.93
N SER A 38 -2.30 -18.32 3.53
CA SER A 38 -1.68 -19.43 4.28
C SER A 38 -1.07 -18.99 5.61
N GLU A 39 -0.59 -17.75 5.71
CA GLU A 39 0.03 -17.17 6.91
C GLU A 39 -0.97 -16.49 7.84
N SER A 40 -2.11 -16.05 7.31
CA SER A 40 -3.22 -15.47 8.09
C SER A 40 -4.24 -16.51 8.55
N SER A 41 -4.21 -17.73 7.99
CA SER A 41 -5.09 -18.85 8.36
C SER A 41 -5.21 -19.02 9.88
N ARG A 42 -4.10 -19.05 10.64
CA ARG A 42 -4.11 -19.15 12.11
C ARG A 42 -4.81 -18.00 12.87
N PHE A 43 -5.04 -16.85 12.24
CA PHE A 43 -5.77 -15.73 12.84
C PHE A 43 -7.29 -15.82 12.62
N PHE A 44 -7.73 -16.57 11.60
CA PHE A 44 -9.14 -16.67 11.20
C PHE A 44 -9.77 -18.03 11.48
N HIS A 45 -9.02 -19.02 11.96
CA HIS A 45 -9.61 -20.28 12.41
C HIS A 45 -10.21 -20.09 13.79
N ASN A 46 -11.52 -20.31 13.89
CA ASN A 46 -12.21 -20.47 15.15
C ASN A 46 -11.95 -21.91 15.64
N ASP A 47 -11.10 -22.10 16.65
CA ASP A 47 -10.86 -23.41 17.28
C ASP A 47 -12.10 -23.90 18.10
N GLY A 48 -13.26 -23.25 17.95
CA GLY A 48 -14.47 -23.45 18.74
C GLY A 48 -15.54 -24.39 18.15
N ASP A 49 -15.34 -24.97 16.97
CA ASP A 49 -16.32 -25.88 16.32
C ASP A 49 -16.30 -27.30 16.91
N ALA A 50 -16.43 -27.40 18.23
CA ALA A 50 -16.79 -28.62 18.92
C ALA A 50 -18.15 -28.42 19.60
N ASP A 51 -19.18 -28.96 18.96
CA ASP A 51 -20.56 -29.13 19.42
C ASP A 51 -21.48 -27.89 19.47
N GLY A 52 -22.44 -27.91 18.53
CA GLY A 52 -23.84 -27.61 18.85
C GLY A 52 -24.34 -26.20 18.54
N ASP A 53 -24.99 -26.06 17.38
CA ASP A 53 -26.13 -25.14 17.15
C ASP A 53 -25.98 -23.68 17.62
N SER A 54 -24.77 -23.13 17.62
CA SER A 54 -24.56 -21.70 17.75
C SER A 54 -24.52 -21.08 16.36
N VAL A 55 -25.52 -20.27 16.01
CA VAL A 55 -25.43 -19.36 14.85
C VAL A 55 -24.31 -18.36 15.16
N GLU A 56 -23.09 -18.71 14.79
CA GLU A 56 -21.93 -17.87 15.04
C GLU A 56 -22.01 -16.60 14.19
N THR A 57 -21.78 -15.45 14.83
CA THR A 57 -21.82 -14.17 14.14
C THR A 57 -20.57 -14.02 13.28
N ARG A 58 -20.75 -14.07 11.96
CA ARG A 58 -19.66 -13.92 10.99
C ARG A 58 -19.33 -12.46 10.75
N TRP A 59 -18.08 -12.08 11.01
CA TRP A 59 -17.56 -10.73 10.76
C TRP A 59 -16.48 -10.75 9.68
N ALA A 60 -16.38 -9.66 8.92
CA ALA A 60 -15.32 -9.43 7.94
C ALA A 60 -14.79 -8.00 8.06
N VAL A 61 -13.51 -7.81 7.74
CA VAL A 61 -12.85 -6.51 7.67
C VAL A 61 -12.36 -6.31 6.24
N LEU A 62 -12.76 -5.20 5.62
CA LEU A 62 -12.36 -4.82 4.26
C LEU A 62 -11.65 -3.46 4.32
N ILE A 63 -10.50 -3.34 3.67
CA ILE A 63 -9.67 -2.11 3.70
C ILE A 63 -9.21 -1.77 2.29
N ALA A 64 -9.50 -0.55 1.84
CA ALA A 64 -8.91 0.07 0.65
C ALA A 64 -7.77 1.00 1.09
N GLY A 65 -6.52 0.60 0.80
CA GLY A 65 -5.33 1.33 1.24
C GLY A 65 -4.96 2.58 0.42
N SER A 66 -5.77 2.97 -0.57
CA SER A 66 -5.49 4.15 -1.41
C SER A 66 -6.74 4.79 -2.01
N SER A 67 -6.56 5.98 -2.62
CA SER A 67 -7.64 6.81 -3.18
C SER A 67 -7.28 7.40 -4.55
N GLY A 68 -8.28 7.98 -5.24
CA GLY A 68 -8.15 8.66 -6.54
C GLY A 68 -8.45 7.78 -7.77
N PHE A 69 -8.72 8.41 -8.92
CA PHE A 69 -9.18 7.74 -10.15
C PHE A 69 -8.26 6.61 -10.62
N TRP A 70 -6.95 6.80 -10.56
CA TRP A 70 -5.95 5.81 -10.98
C TRP A 70 -5.90 4.56 -10.08
N ASN A 71 -6.55 4.60 -8.93
CA ASN A 71 -6.61 3.54 -7.93
C ASN A 71 -8.03 2.98 -7.75
N TYR A 72 -8.92 3.19 -8.72
CA TYR A 72 -10.32 2.76 -8.60
C TYR A 72 -10.49 1.26 -8.29
N ARG A 73 -9.50 0.42 -8.67
CA ARG A 73 -9.49 -1.04 -8.43
C ARG A 73 -9.26 -1.46 -6.96
N HIS A 74 -8.94 -0.53 -6.06
CA HIS A 74 -8.71 -0.84 -4.64
C HIS A 74 -9.94 -0.62 -3.75
N GLN A 75 -10.95 0.12 -4.23
CA GLN A 75 -12.24 0.33 -3.56
C GLN A 75 -13.22 -0.76 -3.97
#